data_AF-A0A7W7ZVM6-F1
#
_entry.id   AF-A0A7W7ZVM6-F1
#
_cell.length_a   1.000
_cell.length_b   1.000
_cell.length_c   1.000
_cell.angle_alpha   90.00
_cell.angle_beta   90.00
_cell.angle_gamma   90.00
#
_symmetry.space_group_name_H-M   'P 1'
#
loop_
_entity.id
_entity.type
_entity.pdbx_description
1 polymer ?
#
loop_
_entity_poly.entity_id
_entity_poly.type
_entity_poly.pdbx_seq_one_letter_code
_entity_poly.pdbx_strand_id
1 'polypeptide(L)'
;MKKALVTGSRYAFYSFVGLKPDGNSKLHITSTRFDEPRALKLVGAVGTTVSWHAAAGDKVTTYVGGRDKALIKKVSRALRAAGFSVAAEVPQEIGGDGPRDIANRNRRGMGVQLEISRGQRERFFEDGKLARAWVEDPAHRTKDFHSYVAAVNRALR
;
A
#
# COMPACT_ATOMS: atom_id res chain seq x y z
N MET A 1 5.95 5.96 5.18
CA MET A 1 4.75 5.56 5.95
C MET A 1 5.12 4.43 6.90
N LYS A 2 5.58 4.74 8.12
CA LYS A 2 5.55 3.77 9.23
C LYS A 2 4.45 4.20 10.19
N LYS A 3 3.74 3.21 10.74
CA LYS A 3 2.70 3.30 11.80
C LYS A 3 1.28 3.68 11.41
N ALA A 4 0.84 3.36 10.20
CA ALA A 4 -0.50 3.71 9.78
C ALA A 4 -1.13 2.57 8.97
N LEU A 5 -1.11 1.34 9.49
CA LEU A 5 -1.95 0.23 9.04
C LEU A 5 -2.00 -0.93 10.04
N VAL A 6 -3.23 -1.41 10.21
CA VAL A 6 -3.67 -2.58 10.97
C VAL A 6 -3.18 -2.63 12.43
N THR A 7 -3.88 -1.92 13.30
CA THR A 7 -3.84 -2.20 14.73
C THR A 7 -4.96 -3.17 15.07
N GLY A 8 -4.58 -4.44 15.23
CA GLY A 8 -5.44 -5.54 15.67
C GLY A 8 -4.69 -6.87 15.53
N SER A 9 -4.88 -7.80 16.45
CA SER A 9 -4.22 -9.13 16.55
C SER A 9 -4.39 -10.07 15.34
N ARG A 10 -4.88 -9.57 14.19
CA ARG A 10 -5.38 -10.38 13.08
C ARG A 10 -4.54 -10.35 11.80
N TYR A 11 -3.69 -9.34 11.57
CA TYR A 11 -2.81 -9.34 10.39
C TYR A 11 -1.34 -9.18 10.78
N ALA A 12 -0.47 -9.90 10.06
CA ALA A 12 0.96 -9.72 10.15
C ALA A 12 1.38 -8.45 9.39
N PHE A 13 2.42 -7.77 9.88
CA PHE A 13 2.90 -6.51 9.32
C PHE A 13 4.41 -6.54 9.07
N TYR A 14 4.82 -5.99 7.92
CA TYR A 14 6.22 -5.76 7.56
C TYR A 14 6.38 -4.36 6.96
N SER A 15 7.51 -3.72 7.24
CA SER A 15 7.85 -2.43 6.63
C SER A 15 9.36 -2.23 6.53
N PHE A 16 9.82 -1.97 5.30
CA PHE A 16 11.17 -1.50 4.99
C PHE A 16 11.14 0.03 4.87
N VAL A 17 11.98 0.73 5.62
CA VAL A 17 11.94 2.20 5.69
C VAL A 17 13.32 2.81 5.58
N GLY A 18 13.45 3.75 4.64
CA GLY A 18 14.60 4.63 4.57
C GLY A 18 14.60 5.62 5.74
N LEU A 19 15.70 5.65 6.48
CA LEU A 19 15.87 6.48 7.68
C LEU A 19 16.83 7.66 7.47
N LYS A 20 17.38 7.82 6.26
CA LYS A 20 18.27 8.93 5.95
C LYS A 20 17.52 10.27 6.05
N PRO A 21 18.20 11.38 6.41
CA PRO A 21 17.60 12.71 6.37
C PRO A 21 17.06 13.08 4.98
N ASP A 22 17.82 12.73 3.94
CA ASP A 22 17.47 12.92 2.53
C ASP A 22 17.89 11.70 1.67
N GLY A 23 17.60 11.73 0.37
CA GLY A 23 18.13 10.75 -0.58
C GLY A 23 17.62 9.31 -0.39
N ASN A 24 16.49 9.11 0.32
CA ASN A 24 15.89 7.79 0.55
C ASN A 24 15.44 7.08 -0.74
N SER A 25 15.30 7.80 -1.86
CA SER A 25 15.04 7.21 -3.17
C SER A 25 16.13 6.21 -3.59
N LYS A 26 17.38 6.41 -3.17
CA LYS A 26 18.49 5.46 -3.42
C LYS A 26 18.32 4.12 -2.70
N LEU A 27 17.43 4.05 -1.70
CA LEU A 27 17.11 2.82 -0.97
C LEU A 27 15.92 2.08 -1.58
N HIS A 28 15.32 2.60 -2.66
CA HIS A 28 14.21 1.94 -3.33
C HIS A 28 14.70 0.72 -4.11
N ILE A 29 14.18 -0.45 -3.74
CA ILE A 29 14.35 -1.70 -4.46
C ILE A 29 12.98 -2.05 -5.03
N THR A 30 12.89 -2.29 -6.34
CA THR A 30 11.63 -2.63 -7.00
C THR A 30 11.02 -3.90 -6.40
N SER A 31 9.70 -3.98 -6.32
CA SER A 31 8.98 -5.12 -5.69
C SER A 31 9.39 -6.48 -6.23
N THR A 32 9.73 -6.56 -7.53
CA THR A 32 10.21 -7.76 -8.22
C THR A 32 11.63 -8.19 -7.84
N ARG A 33 12.43 -7.26 -7.29
CA ARG A 33 13.81 -7.46 -6.83
C ARG A 33 13.92 -7.44 -5.31
N PHE A 34 12.86 -7.11 -4.59
CA PHE A 34 12.85 -7.04 -3.14
C PHE A 34 12.86 -8.45 -2.53
N ASP A 35 13.97 -8.81 -1.90
CA ASP A 35 14.26 -10.15 -1.41
C ASP A 35 14.74 -10.17 0.06
N GLU A 36 14.38 -9.15 0.84
CA GLU A 36 14.76 -9.09 2.24
C GLU A 36 14.24 -10.33 2.99
N PRO A 37 15.11 -11.11 3.68
CA PRO A 37 14.74 -12.45 4.16
C PRO A 37 13.56 -12.47 5.14
N ARG A 38 13.39 -11.44 5.98
CA ARG A 38 12.26 -11.38 6.92
C ARG A 38 10.95 -11.10 6.20
N ALA A 39 10.95 -10.25 5.18
CA ALA A 39 9.78 -10.04 4.34
C ALA A 39 9.36 -11.32 3.61
N LEU A 40 10.33 -12.01 2.99
CA LEU A 40 10.07 -13.28 2.30
C LEU A 40 9.50 -14.33 3.26
N LYS A 41 10.09 -14.46 4.45
CA LYS A 41 9.60 -15.37 5.49
C LYS A 41 8.16 -15.03 5.90
N LEU A 42 7.86 -13.75 6.13
CA LEU A 42 6.52 -13.33 6.55
C LEU A 42 5.48 -13.55 5.46
N VAL A 43 5.76 -13.07 4.25
CA VAL A 43 4.83 -13.17 3.12
C VAL A 43 4.58 -14.63 2.77
N GLY A 44 5.62 -15.47 2.76
CA GLY A 44 5.50 -16.91 2.52
C GLY A 44 4.68 -17.67 3.57
N ALA A 45 4.47 -17.09 4.76
CA ALA A 45 3.66 -17.70 5.82
C ALA A 45 2.16 -17.35 5.74
N VAL A 46 1.78 -16.32 4.96
CA VAL A 46 0.38 -15.82 4.89
C VAL A 46 -0.32 -16.23 3.60
N GLY A 47 -1.66 -16.35 3.65
CA GLY A 47 -2.49 -16.64 2.48
C GLY A 47 -2.85 -15.41 1.66
N THR A 48 -2.87 -14.23 2.27
CA THR A 48 -3.30 -12.98 1.64
C THR A 48 -2.30 -11.88 1.94
N THR A 49 -1.95 -11.11 0.92
CA THR A 49 -1.00 -9.99 1.03
C THR A 49 -1.55 -8.78 0.31
N VAL A 50 -1.46 -7.62 0.96
CA VAL A 50 -1.68 -6.30 0.36
C VAL A 50 -0.40 -5.50 0.55
N SER A 51 0.28 -5.12 -0.53
CA SER A 51 1.41 -4.20 -0.51
C SER A 51 0.92 -2.76 -0.69
N TRP A 52 1.60 -1.82 -0.04
CA TRP A 52 1.25 -0.40 -0.02
C TRP A 52 2.42 0.42 -0.55
N HIS A 53 2.22 1.04 -1.69
CA HIS A 53 3.22 1.77 -2.46
C HIS A 53 2.79 3.21 -2.71
N ALA A 54 3.76 4.07 -2.95
CA ALA A 54 3.55 5.44 -3.34
C ALA A 54 3.76 5.57 -4.85
N ALA A 55 2.76 6.08 -5.55
CA ALA A 55 2.87 6.50 -6.93
C ALA A 55 3.11 8.02 -7.02
N ALA A 56 3.73 8.43 -8.13
CA ALA A 56 3.79 9.83 -8.53
C ALA A 56 2.41 10.33 -9.01
N GLY A 57 2.28 11.64 -9.22
CA GLY A 57 1.10 12.28 -9.81
C GLY A 57 0.15 12.93 -8.80
N ASP A 58 -0.34 14.10 -9.18
CA ASP A 58 -1.16 14.98 -8.32
C ASP A 58 -2.65 14.67 -8.39
N LYS A 59 -3.08 13.93 -9.43
CA LYS A 59 -4.45 13.42 -9.51
C LYS A 59 -4.70 12.49 -8.32
N VAL A 60 -5.74 12.79 -7.54
CA VAL A 60 -6.16 11.96 -6.41
C VAL A 60 -6.72 10.65 -6.93
N THR A 61 -5.96 9.56 -6.77
CA THR A 61 -6.33 8.23 -7.25
C THR A 61 -5.52 7.16 -6.54
N THR A 62 -6.04 5.94 -6.56
CA THR A 62 -5.30 4.71 -6.24
C THR A 62 -5.31 3.80 -7.47
N TYR A 63 -4.17 3.21 -7.80
CA TYR A 63 -4.12 2.08 -8.73
C TYR A 63 -4.10 0.78 -7.91
N VAL A 64 -5.03 -0.13 -8.19
CA VAL A 64 -5.18 -1.39 -7.46
C VAL A 64 -4.82 -2.53 -8.40
N GLY A 65 -3.59 -2.99 -8.29
CA GLY A 65 -3.00 -4.03 -9.13
C GLY A 65 -2.82 -5.37 -8.40
N GLY A 66 -2.15 -6.30 -9.04
CA GLY A 66 -1.81 -7.62 -8.49
C GLY A 66 -2.40 -8.81 -9.24
N ARG A 67 -2.14 -10.00 -8.70
CA ARG A 67 -2.62 -11.27 -9.24
C ARG A 67 -3.94 -11.74 -8.64
N ASP A 68 -4.28 -11.33 -7.41
CA ASP A 68 -5.53 -11.74 -6.78
C ASP A 68 -6.70 -10.90 -7.32
N LYS A 69 -7.21 -11.25 -8.50
CA LYS A 69 -8.27 -10.48 -9.19
C LYS A 69 -9.55 -10.36 -8.36
N ALA A 70 -9.87 -11.36 -7.54
CA ALA A 70 -11.02 -11.32 -6.65
C ALA A 70 -10.82 -10.28 -5.54
N LEU A 71 -9.64 -10.26 -4.92
CA LEU A 71 -9.30 -9.27 -3.90
C LEU A 71 -9.16 -7.86 -4.47
N ILE A 72 -8.60 -7.70 -5.67
CA ILE A 72 -8.57 -6.41 -6.40
C ILE A 72 -9.98 -5.84 -6.52
N LYS A 73 -10.95 -6.65 -6.95
CA LYS A 73 -12.35 -6.23 -7.09
C LYS A 73 -12.95 -5.84 -5.74
N LYS A 74 -12.69 -6.62 -4.68
CA LYS A 74 -13.15 -6.33 -3.31
C LYS A 74 -12.58 -5.01 -2.78
N VAL A 75 -11.26 -4.82 -2.87
CA VAL A 75 -10.57 -3.61 -2.39
C VAL A 75 -11.01 -2.39 -3.19
N SER A 76 -11.03 -2.47 -4.52
CA SER A 76 -11.50 -1.39 -5.39
C SER A 76 -12.92 -0.95 -5.06
N ARG A 77 -13.83 -1.90 -4.85
CA ARG A 77 -15.22 -1.60 -4.46
C ARG A 77 -15.30 -0.96 -3.08
N ALA A 78 -14.53 -1.46 -2.09
CA ALA A 78 -14.55 -0.92 -0.74
C ALA A 78 -14.00 0.52 -0.69
N LEU A 79 -12.96 0.82 -1.46
CA LEU A 79 -12.41 2.16 -1.61
C LEU A 79 -13.41 3.11 -2.27
N ARG A 80 -14.02 2.71 -3.40
CA ARG A 80 -15.05 3.51 -4.08
C ARG A 80 -16.26 3.78 -3.19
N ALA A 81 -16.74 2.76 -2.46
CA ALA A 81 -17.84 2.91 -1.51
C ALA A 81 -17.52 3.85 -0.33
N ALA A 82 -16.23 4.03 -0.02
CA ALA A 82 -15.76 4.99 0.97
C ALA A 82 -15.44 6.38 0.38
N GLY A 83 -15.76 6.62 -0.89
CA GLY A 83 -15.58 7.92 -1.56
C GLY A 83 -14.21 8.12 -2.21
N PHE A 84 -13.35 7.09 -2.25
CA PHE A 84 -12.01 7.21 -2.86
C PHE A 84 -12.04 6.88 -4.35
N SER A 85 -11.26 7.66 -5.11
CA SER A 85 -11.01 7.41 -6.52
C SER A 85 -10.09 6.20 -6.71
N VAL A 86 -10.51 5.27 -7.56
CA VAL A 86 -9.71 4.11 -7.99
C VAL A 86 -9.66 4.11 -9.51
N ALA A 87 -8.46 4.15 -10.07
CA ALA A 87 -8.23 4.19 -11.50
C ALA A 87 -8.93 3.02 -12.21
N ALA A 88 -9.46 3.28 -13.41
CA ALA A 88 -10.06 2.25 -14.25
C ALA A 88 -9.01 1.28 -14.80
N GLU A 89 -7.83 1.82 -15.12
CA GLU A 89 -6.69 1.09 -15.66
C GLU A 89 -5.46 1.30 -14.76
N VAL A 90 -4.63 0.26 -14.68
CA VAL A 90 -3.37 0.28 -13.95
C VAL A 90 -2.23 0.20 -14.97
N PRO A 91 -1.33 1.20 -15.04
CA PRO A 91 -0.15 1.11 -15.90
C PRO A 91 0.64 -0.16 -15.61
N GLN A 92 1.11 -0.83 -16.66
CA GLN A 92 1.81 -2.11 -16.56
C GLN A 92 2.97 -2.06 -15.56
N GLU A 93 3.66 -0.92 -15.50
CA GLU A 93 4.92 -0.76 -14.76
C GLU A 93 4.71 -0.76 -13.25
N ILE A 94 3.47 -0.47 -12.82
CA ILE A 94 3.04 -0.45 -11.42
C ILE A 94 1.90 -1.46 -11.17
N GLY A 95 1.68 -2.37 -12.14
CA GLY A 95 0.60 -3.35 -12.13
C GLY A 95 0.74 -4.43 -11.05
N GLY A 96 1.95 -4.69 -10.57
CA GLY A 96 2.22 -5.60 -9.45
C GLY A 96 1.79 -7.06 -9.68
N ASP A 97 1.55 -7.48 -10.93
CA ASP A 97 1.03 -8.81 -11.28
C ASP A 97 2.11 -9.83 -11.68
N GLY A 98 3.37 -9.41 -11.66
CA GLY A 98 4.52 -10.28 -11.91
C GLY A 98 4.70 -11.34 -10.81
N PRO A 99 5.06 -12.60 -11.13
CA PRO A 99 5.24 -13.67 -10.16
C PRO A 99 6.32 -13.39 -9.11
N ARG A 100 7.31 -12.56 -9.45
CA ARG A 100 8.41 -12.18 -8.56
C ARG A 100 8.10 -11.00 -7.66
N ASP A 101 7.00 -10.29 -7.89
CA ASP A 101 6.55 -9.21 -7.02
C ASP A 101 6.36 -9.74 -5.59
N ILE A 102 6.94 -9.06 -4.60
CA ILE A 102 6.86 -9.48 -3.20
C ILE A 102 5.41 -9.70 -2.74
N ALA A 103 4.43 -8.95 -3.22
CA ALA A 103 3.02 -9.16 -2.86
C ALA A 103 2.49 -10.53 -3.31
N ASN A 104 3.01 -11.06 -4.42
CA ASN A 104 2.61 -12.33 -5.01
C ASN A 104 3.38 -13.53 -4.47
N ARG A 105 4.37 -13.35 -3.57
CA ARG A 105 5.15 -14.46 -2.99
C ARG A 105 4.51 -15.09 -1.75
N ASN A 106 3.21 -14.88 -1.58
CA ASN A 106 2.43 -15.48 -0.50
C ASN A 106 2.04 -16.93 -0.81
N ARG A 107 1.42 -17.64 0.14
CA ARG A 107 1.05 -19.07 -0.03
C ARG A 107 0.13 -19.33 -1.23
N ARG A 108 -0.61 -18.33 -1.69
CA ARG A 108 -1.54 -18.42 -2.82
C ARG A 108 -0.90 -18.00 -4.15
N GLY A 109 0.33 -17.49 -4.15
CA GLY A 109 0.98 -16.98 -5.36
C GLY A 109 0.32 -15.70 -5.93
N MET A 110 -0.57 -15.07 -5.16
CA MET A 110 -1.40 -13.97 -5.62
C MET A 110 -1.68 -12.95 -4.51
N GLY A 111 -1.20 -11.73 -4.71
CA GLY A 111 -1.43 -10.59 -3.83
C GLY A 111 -2.10 -9.42 -4.54
N VAL A 112 -2.27 -8.35 -3.78
CA VAL A 112 -2.76 -7.05 -4.26
C VAL A 112 -1.71 -5.98 -3.97
N GLN A 113 -1.51 -5.08 -4.92
CA GLN A 113 -0.66 -3.90 -4.77
C GLN A 113 -1.51 -2.64 -4.84
N LEU A 114 -1.34 -1.76 -3.85
CA LEU A 114 -1.95 -0.43 -3.84
C LEU A 114 -0.88 0.60 -4.16
N GLU A 115 -1.04 1.29 -5.28
CA GLU A 115 -0.20 2.40 -5.69
C GLU A 115 -0.96 3.70 -5.47
N ILE A 116 -0.57 4.42 -4.42
CA ILE A 116 -1.31 5.58 -3.93
C ILE A 116 -0.63 6.85 -4.44
N SER A 117 -1.33 7.59 -5.29
CA SER A 117 -0.78 8.80 -5.91
C SER A 117 -0.36 9.84 -4.87
N ARG A 118 0.51 10.77 -5.26
CA ARG A 118 0.91 11.88 -4.38
C ARG A 118 -0.32 12.65 -3.90
N GLY A 119 -1.22 13.04 -4.79
CA GLY A 119 -2.43 13.78 -4.43
C GLY A 119 -3.32 13.04 -3.42
N GLN A 120 -3.45 11.70 -3.53
CA GLN A 120 -4.20 10.93 -2.55
C GLN A 120 -3.47 10.83 -1.19
N ARG A 121 -2.14 10.71 -1.19
CA ARG A 121 -1.34 10.67 0.05
C ARG A 121 -1.36 12.01 0.78
N GLU A 122 -1.36 13.13 0.07
CA GLU A 122 -1.47 14.47 0.67
C GLU A 122 -2.79 14.61 1.43
N ARG A 123 -3.91 14.07 0.91
CA ARG A 123 -5.20 14.07 1.66
C ARG A 123 -5.18 13.32 2.97
N PHE A 124 -4.23 12.39 3.18
CA PHE A 124 -4.14 11.62 4.41
C PHE A 124 -3.56 12.40 5.58
N PHE A 125 -2.91 13.53 5.32
CA PHE A 125 -2.23 14.30 6.37
C PHE A 125 -2.63 15.76 6.33
N GLU A 126 -2.73 16.37 7.51
CA GLU A 126 -3.00 17.80 7.66
C GLU A 126 -2.00 18.63 6.82
N ASP A 127 -2.50 19.71 6.23
CA ASP A 127 -1.77 20.59 5.30
C ASP A 127 -1.15 19.88 4.06
N GLY A 128 -1.51 18.62 3.78
CA GLY A 128 -0.91 17.88 2.67
C GLY A 128 0.57 17.54 2.87
N LYS A 129 1.11 17.66 4.08
CA LYS A 129 2.55 17.48 4.34
C LYS A 129 2.94 16.01 4.35
N LEU A 130 3.96 15.68 3.56
CA LEU A 130 4.47 14.30 3.39
C LEU A 130 5.87 14.08 3.99
N ALA A 131 6.42 15.08 4.68
CA ALA A 131 7.69 14.93 5.40
C ALA A 131 7.58 13.85 6.47
N ARG A 132 8.67 13.09 6.70
CA ARG A 132 8.66 11.92 7.60
C ARG A 132 8.11 12.25 8.99
N ALA A 133 8.64 13.30 9.62
CA ALA A 133 8.23 13.70 10.97
C ALA A 133 6.72 13.97 11.06
N TRP A 134 6.14 14.57 10.00
CA TRP A 134 4.71 14.88 9.94
C TRP A 134 3.86 13.61 9.76
N VAL A 135 4.25 12.74 8.85
CA VAL A 135 3.51 11.48 8.54
C VAL A 135 3.58 10.47 9.69
N GLU A 136 4.66 10.50 10.48
CA GLU A 136 4.85 9.58 11.61
C GLU A 136 4.05 9.99 12.84
N ASP A 137 3.69 11.27 12.98
CA ASP A 137 2.82 11.75 14.05
C ASP A 137 1.34 11.39 13.75
N PRO A 138 0.69 10.56 14.59
CA PRO A 138 -0.72 10.25 14.42
C PRO A 138 -1.65 11.45 14.53
N ALA A 139 -1.25 12.54 15.20
CA ALA A 139 -2.06 13.75 15.35
C ALA A 139 -2.40 14.38 14.00
N HIS A 140 -1.51 14.25 13.00
CA HIS A 140 -1.71 14.84 11.69
C HIS A 140 -2.51 13.96 10.71
N ARG A 141 -3.09 12.85 11.15
CA ARG A 141 -3.87 11.96 10.28
C ARG A 141 -5.29 12.49 10.11
N THR A 142 -5.70 12.64 8.85
CA THR A 142 -7.03 13.15 8.52
C THR A 142 -8.10 12.05 8.61
N LYS A 143 -9.37 12.44 8.50
CA LYS A 143 -10.49 11.51 8.32
C LYS A 143 -10.32 10.62 7.08
N ASP A 144 -9.72 11.15 6.01
CA ASP A 144 -9.45 10.40 4.78
C ASP A 144 -8.47 9.26 5.06
N PHE A 145 -7.41 9.51 5.83
CA PHE A 145 -6.47 8.46 6.24
C PHE A 145 -7.19 7.30 6.92
N HIS A 146 -7.99 7.59 7.95
CA HIS A 146 -8.70 6.58 8.72
C HIS A 146 -9.75 5.84 7.87
N SER A 147 -10.51 6.57 7.05
CA SER A 147 -11.54 6.00 6.18
C SER A 147 -10.95 5.09 5.11
N TYR A 148 -9.79 5.45 4.55
CA TYR A 148 -9.07 4.66 3.56
C TYR A 148 -8.58 3.33 4.15
N VAL A 149 -7.90 3.39 5.30
CA VAL A 149 -7.43 2.19 6.01
C VAL A 149 -8.61 1.29 6.40
N ALA A 150 -9.71 1.86 6.90
CA ALA A 150 -10.90 1.10 7.22
C ALA A 150 -11.53 0.43 5.98
N ALA A 151 -11.54 1.10 4.83
CA ALA A 151 -12.05 0.55 3.58
C ALA A 151 -11.23 -0.67 3.11
N VAL A 152 -9.90 -0.57 3.12
CA VAL A 152 -9.05 -1.72 2.76
C VAL A 152 -9.22 -2.86 3.75
N ASN A 153 -9.28 -2.56 5.06
CA ASN A 153 -9.48 -3.57 6.10
C ASN A 153 -10.82 -4.31 5.97
N ARG A 154 -11.90 -3.64 5.55
CA ARG A 154 -13.20 -4.28 5.30
C ARG A 154 -13.14 -5.27 4.13
N ALA A 155 -12.32 -5.00 3.12
CA ALA A 155 -12.16 -5.90 1.96
C ALA A 155 -11.38 -7.18 2.28
N LEU A 156 -10.63 -7.20 3.39
CA LEU A 156 -9.82 -8.33 3.86
C LEU A 156 -10.56 -9.26 4.81
N ARG A 157 -11.81 -8.94 5.17
CA ARG A 157 -12.67 -9.78 6.01
C ARG A 157 -13.40 -10.84 5.19
#